data_AF-A0A015LL83-F1
#
_entry.id   AF-A0A015LL83-F1
#
_cell.length_a   1.000
_cell.length_b   1.000
_cell.length_c   1.000
_cell.angle_alpha   90.00
_cell.angle_beta   90.00
_cell.angle_gamma   90.00
#
_symmetry.space_group_name_H-M   'P 1'
#
loop_
_entity.id
_entity.type
_entity.pdbx_description
1 polymer ?
#
loop_
_entity_poly.entity_id
_entity_poly.type
_entity_poly.pdbx_seq_one_letter_code
_entity_poly.pdbx_strand_id
1 'polypeptide(L)'
;MILELIYTYYRYLDAANRTFSVQNQEKTDINDTRAEVAHHAKKFYNQRNMYLTGFTLFLSLILNRTYVLVVELLAAEDNLEVIKKQASNQSKEQLRFGEIEERMRNEIEALSKELEEEKKKERDFETLKKQANQQADEYNRLADEYNSLERQGSSESKKTS
;
A
#
# COMPACT_ATOMS: atom_id res chain seq x y z
N MET A 1 18.39 32.83 -3.62
CA MET A 1 19.19 32.10 -2.61
C MET A 1 20.66 31.95 -3.02
N ILE A 2 20.98 31.29 -4.15
CA ILE A 2 22.38 31.16 -4.62
C ILE A 2 23.01 32.53 -4.91
N LEU A 3 22.29 33.42 -5.60
CA LEU A 3 22.76 34.79 -5.87
C LEU A 3 23.01 35.61 -4.59
N GLU A 4 22.14 35.47 -3.59
CA GLU A 4 22.30 36.12 -2.27
C GLU A 4 23.54 35.60 -1.52
N LEU A 5 23.80 34.29 -1.59
CA LEU A 5 25.02 33.68 -1.04
C LEU A 5 26.27 34.20 -1.76
N ILE A 6 26.25 34.26 -3.09
CA ILE A 6 27.36 34.80 -3.89
C ILE A 6 27.61 36.27 -3.54
N TYR A 7 26.56 37.08 -3.42
CA TYR A 7 26.67 38.48 -3.05
C TYR A 7 27.23 38.68 -1.63
N THR A 8 26.72 37.91 -0.66
CA THR A 8 27.21 37.94 0.74
C THR A 8 28.66 37.48 0.82
N TYR A 9 29.03 36.46 0.06
CA TYR A 9 30.40 35.99 -0.05
C TYR A 9 31.33 37.05 -0.68
N TYR A 10 30.90 37.69 -1.76
CA TYR A 10 31.64 38.79 -2.39
C TYR A 10 31.86 39.97 -1.43
N ARG A 11 30.82 40.34 -0.67
CA ARG A 11 30.92 41.37 0.39
C ARG A 11 31.92 40.99 1.48
N TYR A 12 31.95 39.72 1.89
CA TYR A 12 32.94 39.23 2.84
C TYR A 12 34.36 39.31 2.26
N LEU A 13 34.56 38.92 1.01
CA LEU A 13 35.86 39.04 0.34
C LEU A 13 36.34 40.49 0.22
N ASP A 14 35.45 41.44 -0.12
CA ASP A 14 35.77 42.87 -0.13
C ASP A 14 36.18 43.37 1.27
N ALA A 15 35.43 43.00 2.31
CA ALA A 15 35.76 43.34 3.69
C ALA A 15 37.08 42.73 4.17
N ALA A 16 37.36 41.47 3.78
CA ALA A 16 38.61 40.78 4.08
C ALA A 16 39.80 41.43 3.36
N ASN A 17 39.65 41.77 2.08
CA ASN A 17 40.68 42.43 1.30
C ASN A 17 41.01 43.83 1.84
N ARG A 18 39.99 44.60 2.25
CA ARG A 18 40.20 45.91 2.91
C ARG A 18 40.92 45.78 4.25
N THR A 19 40.57 44.79 5.05
CA THR A 19 41.22 44.54 6.35
C THR A 19 42.67 44.14 6.16
N PHE A 20 42.96 43.25 5.20
CA PHE A 20 44.33 42.85 4.85
C PHE A 20 45.16 44.02 4.30
N SER A 21 44.57 44.86 3.46
CA SER A 21 45.22 46.07 2.93
C SER A 21 45.62 47.04 4.04
N VAL A 22 44.71 47.35 4.99
CA VAL A 22 45.00 48.22 6.14
C VAL A 22 46.02 47.57 7.09
N GLN A 23 46.00 46.25 7.24
CA GLN A 23 46.97 45.55 8.08
C GLN A 23 48.39 45.54 7.47
N ASN A 24 48.52 45.55 6.15
CA ASN A 24 49.82 45.66 5.48
C ASN A 24 50.40 47.07 5.53
N GLN A 25 49.57 48.11 5.61
CA GLN A 25 50.01 49.51 5.76
C GLN A 25 50.75 49.76 7.09
N GLU A 26 50.48 48.94 8.11
CA GLU A 26 51.17 48.96 9.42
C GLU A 26 52.66 48.59 9.34
N LYS A 27 53.11 47.92 8.26
CA LYS A 27 54.51 47.51 8.08
C LYS A 27 55.41 48.59 7.45
N THR A 28 54.80 49.68 6.99
CA THR A 28 55.50 50.85 6.44
C THR A 28 55.57 51.91 7.52
N ASP A 29 56.77 52.17 8.05
CA ASP A 29 57.05 53.07 9.20
C ASP A 29 56.25 54.38 9.16
N ILE A 30 55.36 54.55 10.14
CA ILE A 30 54.60 55.79 10.36
C ILE A 30 55.25 56.52 11.54
N ASN A 31 56.19 57.43 11.28
CA ASN A 31 56.95 58.14 12.32
C ASN A 31 56.14 59.20 13.11
N ASP A 32 54.82 59.32 12.93
CA ASP A 32 53.96 60.30 13.60
C ASP A 32 52.92 59.62 14.50
N THR A 33 53.01 59.86 15.81
CA THR A 33 52.13 59.29 16.85
C THR A 33 50.65 59.59 16.59
N ARG A 34 50.31 60.72 15.94
CA ARG A 34 48.92 61.04 15.59
C ARG A 34 48.42 60.18 14.43
N ALA A 35 49.29 59.83 13.49
CA ALA A 35 48.97 58.96 12.36
C ALA A 35 48.87 57.49 12.80
N GLU A 36 49.66 57.05 13.79
CA GLU A 36 49.55 55.73 14.40
C GLU A 36 48.18 55.50 15.06
N VAL A 37 47.70 56.46 15.88
CA VAL A 37 46.39 56.36 16.54
C VAL A 37 45.24 56.28 15.52
N ALA A 38 45.30 57.10 14.46
CA ALA A 38 44.31 57.05 13.39
C ALA A 38 44.34 55.71 12.62
N HIS A 39 45.54 55.14 12.42
CA HIS A 39 45.72 53.85 11.78
C HIS A 39 45.14 52.70 12.61
N HIS A 40 45.40 52.67 13.92
CA HIS A 40 44.83 51.68 14.84
C HIS A 40 43.29 51.74 14.87
N ALA A 41 42.72 52.95 14.88
CA ALA A 41 41.27 53.13 14.80
C ALA A 41 40.68 52.57 13.49
N LYS A 42 41.34 52.83 12.35
CA LYS A 42 40.93 52.30 11.04
C LYS A 42 41.04 50.77 10.98
N LYS A 43 42.06 50.18 11.57
CA LYS A 43 42.24 48.73 11.66
C LYS A 43 41.11 48.08 12.46
N PHE A 44 40.80 48.62 13.65
CA PHE A 44 39.70 48.13 14.49
C PHE A 44 38.34 48.20 13.77
N TYR A 45 38.09 49.29 13.04
CA TYR A 45 36.87 49.44 12.24
C TYR A 45 36.74 48.36 11.15
N ASN A 46 37.78 48.15 10.35
CA ASN A 46 37.74 47.16 9.27
C ASN A 46 37.66 45.72 9.80
N GLN A 47 38.38 45.39 10.87
CA GLN A 47 38.31 44.07 11.52
C GLN A 47 36.90 43.74 11.99
N ARG A 48 36.22 44.66 12.68
CA ARG A 48 34.84 44.45 13.14
C ARG A 48 33.87 44.22 11.99
N ASN A 49 34.00 45.00 10.92
CA ASN A 49 33.14 44.88 9.75
C ASN A 49 33.40 43.56 8.99
N MET A 50 34.65 43.10 8.94
CA MET A 50 35.00 41.79 8.40
C MET A 50 34.40 40.65 9.24
N TYR A 51 34.46 40.74 10.57
CA TYR A 51 33.83 39.73 11.44
C TYR A 51 32.31 39.73 11.36
N LEU A 52 31.68 40.92 11.29
CA LEU A 52 30.24 41.04 11.15
C LEU A 52 29.75 40.38 9.86
N THR A 53 30.39 40.71 8.72
CA THR A 53 30.07 40.10 7.42
C THR A 53 30.40 38.61 7.37
N GLY A 54 31.49 38.18 8.02
CA GLY A 54 31.86 36.76 8.12
C GLY A 54 30.87 35.93 8.93
N PHE A 55 30.36 36.47 10.05
CA PHE A 55 29.35 35.79 10.85
C PHE A 55 28.00 35.69 10.12
N THR A 56 27.60 36.74 9.39
CA THR A 56 26.40 36.71 8.54
C THR A 56 26.52 35.65 7.45
N LEU A 57 27.68 35.52 6.81
CA LEU A 57 27.94 34.46 5.82
C LEU A 57 27.83 33.06 6.45
N PHE A 58 28.44 32.86 7.61
CA PHE A 58 28.37 31.59 8.33
C PHE A 58 26.93 31.20 8.71
N LEU A 59 26.16 32.15 9.25
CA LEU A 59 24.75 31.95 9.55
C LEU A 59 23.92 31.65 8.29
N SER A 60 24.20 32.33 7.17
CA SER A 60 23.51 32.09 5.90
C SER A 60 23.71 30.65 5.41
N LEU A 61 24.92 30.11 5.55
CA LEU A 61 25.22 28.72 5.20
C LEU A 61 24.51 27.72 6.12
N ILE A 62 24.52 27.96 7.44
CA ILE A 62 23.80 27.13 8.40
C ILE A 62 22.30 27.15 8.09
N LEU A 63 21.72 28.33 7.90
CA LEU A 63 20.30 28.49 7.59
C LEU A 63 19.91 27.76 6.31
N ASN A 64 20.74 27.84 5.27
CA ASN A 64 20.51 27.10 4.05
C ASN A 64 20.50 25.58 4.29
N ARG A 65 21.49 25.07 5.02
CA ARG A 65 21.57 23.64 5.35
C ARG A 65 20.39 23.19 6.20
N THR A 66 20.01 23.96 7.22
CA THR A 66 18.87 23.63 8.09
C THR A 66 17.55 23.75 7.33
N TYR A 67 17.40 24.70 6.42
CA TYR A 67 16.21 24.83 5.58
C TYR A 67 15.99 23.58 4.73
N VAL A 68 17.02 23.10 4.03
CA VAL A 68 16.94 21.88 3.24
C VAL A 68 16.59 20.67 4.12
N LEU A 69 17.23 20.55 5.28
CA LEU A 69 16.97 19.46 6.22
C LEU A 69 15.52 19.48 6.72
N VAL A 70 14.97 20.66 7.02
CA VAL A 70 13.56 20.80 7.43
C VAL A 70 12.61 20.41 6.29
N VAL A 71 12.90 20.79 5.04
CA VAL A 71 12.10 20.37 3.89
C VAL A 71 12.14 18.85 3.69
N GLU A 72 13.32 18.24 3.82
CA GLU A 72 13.49 16.79 3.76
C GLU A 72 12.73 16.07 4.91
N LEU A 73 12.75 16.65 6.12
CA LEU A 73 12.03 16.11 7.26
C LEU A 73 10.51 16.15 7.04
N LEU A 74 9.97 17.28 6.55
CA LEU A 74 8.55 17.40 6.22
C LEU A 74 8.13 16.38 5.15
N ALA A 75 8.93 16.23 4.09
CA ALA A 75 8.67 15.23 3.07
C ALA A 75 8.71 13.79 3.63
N ALA A 76 9.61 13.51 4.58
CA ALA A 76 9.68 12.21 5.24
C ALA A 76 8.46 11.94 6.13
N GLU A 77 7.96 12.94 6.86
CA GLU A 77 6.72 12.85 7.66
C GLU A 77 5.49 12.60 6.79
N ASP A 78 5.35 13.33 5.67
CA ASP A 78 4.26 13.12 4.70
C ASP A 78 4.28 11.68 4.15
N ASN A 79 5.46 11.17 3.79
CA ASN A 79 5.60 9.80 3.31
C ASN A 79 5.26 8.76 4.40
N LEU A 80 5.63 9.01 5.66
CA LEU A 80 5.23 8.14 6.76
C LEU A 80 3.72 8.13 6.99
N GLU A 81 3.04 9.26 6.86
CA GLU A 81 1.59 9.31 6.99
C GLU A 81 0.91 8.53 5.85
N VAL A 82 1.40 8.68 4.61
CA VAL A 82 0.91 7.91 3.46
C VAL A 82 1.13 6.41 3.65
N ILE A 83 2.33 6.00 4.07
CA ILE A 83 2.65 4.58 4.32
C ILE A 83 1.79 4.03 5.46
N LYS A 84 1.56 4.79 6.55
CA LYS A 84 0.67 4.37 7.64
C LYS A 84 -0.78 4.20 7.17
N LYS A 85 -1.29 5.12 6.34
CA LYS A 85 -2.62 5.00 5.74
C LYS A 85 -2.72 3.79 4.82
N GLN A 86 -1.71 3.55 3.98
CA GLN A 86 -1.64 2.36 3.13
C GLN A 86 -1.57 1.07 3.94
N ALA A 87 -0.74 1.00 4.98
CA ALA A 87 -0.64 -0.15 5.87
C ALA A 87 -1.96 -0.43 6.61
N SER A 88 -2.66 0.62 7.07
CA SER A 88 -3.97 0.47 7.70
C SER A 88 -5.05 0.02 6.70
N ASN A 89 -5.01 0.51 5.46
CA ASN A 89 -5.93 0.06 4.43
C ASN A 89 -5.64 -1.38 4.01
N GLN A 90 -4.38 -1.76 3.88
CA GLN A 90 -3.97 -3.12 3.54
C GLN A 90 -4.36 -4.12 4.63
N SER A 91 -4.25 -3.76 5.92
CA SER A 91 -4.73 -4.62 7.00
C SER A 91 -6.26 -4.78 7.00
N LYS A 92 -7.01 -3.71 6.75
CA LYS A 92 -8.47 -3.76 6.58
C LYS A 92 -8.87 -4.58 5.36
N GLU A 93 -8.16 -4.42 4.26
CA GLU A 93 -8.43 -5.16 3.03
C GLU A 93 -8.16 -6.65 3.23
N GLN A 94 -7.06 -7.01 3.89
CA GLN A 94 -6.73 -8.40 4.20
C GLN A 94 -7.71 -9.05 5.18
N LEU A 95 -8.22 -8.30 6.17
CA LEU A 95 -9.32 -8.77 7.03
C LEU A 95 -10.61 -9.01 6.23
N ARG A 96 -10.97 -8.08 5.34
CA ARG A 96 -12.15 -8.24 4.46
C ARG A 96 -11.99 -9.42 3.51
N PHE A 97 -10.80 -9.64 2.96
CA PHE A 97 -10.52 -10.82 2.13
C PHE A 97 -10.69 -12.12 2.92
N GLY A 98 -10.20 -12.18 4.17
CA GLY A 98 -10.40 -13.34 5.04
C GLY A 98 -11.88 -13.63 5.34
N GLU A 99 -12.68 -12.61 5.63
CA GLU A 99 -14.13 -12.76 5.86
C GLU A 99 -14.87 -13.22 4.59
N ILE A 100 -14.47 -12.73 3.41
CA ILE A 100 -15.04 -13.15 2.13
C ILE A 100 -14.66 -14.59 1.82
N GLU A 101 -13.40 -14.99 2.03
CA GLU A 101 -12.95 -16.36 1.85
C GLU A 101 -13.70 -17.33 2.76
N GLU A 102 -13.92 -16.98 4.02
CA GLU A 102 -14.69 -17.80 4.96
C GLU A 102 -16.15 -17.96 4.51
N ARG A 103 -16.80 -16.87 4.08
CA ARG A 103 -18.17 -16.92 3.53
C ARG A 103 -18.26 -17.78 2.28
N MET A 104 -17.33 -17.61 1.35
CA MET A 104 -17.29 -18.41 0.12
C MET A 104 -17.06 -19.89 0.44
N ARG A 105 -16.19 -20.19 1.42
CA ARG A 105 -15.95 -21.57 1.86
C ARG A 105 -17.21 -22.20 2.45
N ASN A 106 -17.95 -21.45 3.27
CA ASN A 106 -19.22 -21.90 3.85
C ASN A 106 -20.30 -22.09 2.79
N GLU A 107 -20.40 -21.21 1.80
CA GLU A 107 -21.32 -21.38 0.67
C GLU A 107 -20.97 -22.59 -0.19
N ILE A 108 -19.69 -22.81 -0.49
CA ILE A 108 -19.23 -24.00 -1.22
C ILE A 108 -19.58 -25.26 -0.44
N GLU A 109 -19.37 -25.28 0.87
CA GLU A 109 -19.71 -26.43 1.71
C GLU A 109 -21.22 -26.70 1.73
N ALA A 110 -22.04 -25.65 1.89
CA ALA A 110 -23.50 -25.76 1.84
C ALA A 110 -24.00 -26.27 0.48
N LEU A 111 -23.52 -25.67 -0.62
CA LEU A 111 -23.86 -26.08 -1.99
C LEU A 111 -23.40 -27.51 -2.28
N SER A 112 -22.23 -27.91 -1.80
CA SER A 112 -21.72 -29.27 -1.99
C SER A 112 -22.61 -30.31 -1.30
N LYS A 113 -23.13 -29.99 -0.12
CA LYS A 113 -24.05 -30.86 0.62
C LYS A 113 -25.41 -30.95 -0.08
N GLU A 114 -25.93 -29.82 -0.55
CA GLU A 114 -27.18 -29.77 -1.30
C GLU A 114 -27.08 -30.58 -2.61
N LEU A 115 -25.95 -30.48 -3.31
CA LEU A 115 -25.66 -31.28 -4.50
C LEU A 115 -25.61 -32.79 -4.18
N GLU A 116 -25.05 -33.18 -3.04
CA GLU A 116 -24.98 -34.57 -2.63
C GLU A 116 -26.36 -35.13 -2.25
N GLU A 117 -27.19 -34.33 -1.59
CA GLU A 117 -28.59 -34.65 -1.31
C GLU A 117 -29.39 -34.82 -2.59
N GLU A 118 -29.23 -33.93 -3.55
CA GLU A 118 -29.94 -34.01 -4.84
C GLU A 118 -29.50 -35.25 -5.64
N LYS A 119 -28.20 -35.57 -5.66
CA LYS A 119 -27.68 -36.82 -6.25
C LYS A 119 -28.19 -38.08 -5.56
N LYS A 120 -28.51 -38.03 -4.26
CA LYS A 120 -29.16 -39.16 -3.56
C LYS A 120 -30.61 -39.31 -4.04
N LYS A 121 -31.36 -38.21 -4.09
CA LYS A 121 -32.73 -38.22 -4.61
C LYS A 121 -32.80 -38.72 -6.05
N GLU A 122 -31.86 -38.32 -6.91
CA GLU A 122 -31.81 -38.77 -8.30
C GLU A 122 -31.56 -40.29 -8.39
N ARG A 123 -30.65 -40.85 -7.58
CA ARG A 123 -30.42 -42.30 -7.50
C ARG A 123 -31.63 -43.07 -6.97
N ASP A 124 -32.29 -42.54 -5.94
CA ASP A 124 -33.50 -43.13 -5.38
C ASP A 124 -34.65 -43.09 -6.41
N PHE A 125 -34.76 -41.99 -7.15
CA PHE A 125 -35.73 -41.83 -8.24
C PHE A 125 -35.48 -42.82 -9.38
N GLU A 126 -34.24 -43.01 -9.81
CA GLU A 126 -33.90 -44.03 -10.82
C GLU A 126 -34.21 -45.45 -10.31
N THR A 127 -33.94 -45.73 -9.04
CA THR A 127 -34.22 -47.04 -8.43
C THR A 127 -35.73 -47.29 -8.37
N LEU A 128 -36.50 -46.31 -7.93
CA LEU A 128 -37.97 -46.35 -7.92
C LEU A 128 -38.53 -46.54 -9.34
N LYS A 129 -37.97 -45.85 -10.33
CA LYS A 129 -38.36 -46.01 -11.73
C LYS A 129 -38.10 -47.43 -12.24
N LYS A 130 -36.95 -48.03 -11.90
CA LYS A 130 -36.66 -49.43 -12.23
C LYS A 130 -37.62 -50.39 -11.54
N GLN A 131 -37.89 -50.20 -10.25
CA GLN A 131 -38.83 -51.02 -9.49
C GLN A 131 -40.26 -50.92 -10.06
N ALA A 132 -40.72 -49.72 -10.39
CA ALA A 132 -42.04 -49.51 -10.99
C ALA A 132 -42.17 -50.20 -12.36
N ASN A 133 -41.14 -50.11 -13.21
CA ASN A 133 -41.11 -50.81 -14.50
C ASN A 133 -41.14 -52.33 -14.32
N GLN A 134 -40.30 -52.89 -13.44
CA GLN A 134 -40.30 -54.32 -13.13
C GLN A 134 -41.66 -54.79 -12.60
N GLN A 135 -42.29 -54.02 -11.72
CA GLN A 135 -43.60 -54.35 -11.18
C GLN A 135 -44.71 -54.27 -12.24
N ALA A 136 -44.64 -53.31 -13.16
CA ALA A 136 -45.56 -53.23 -14.30
C ALA A 136 -45.41 -54.44 -15.23
N ASP A 137 -44.18 -54.88 -15.51
CA ASP A 137 -43.91 -56.07 -16.33
C ASP A 137 -44.43 -57.35 -15.67
N GLU A 138 -44.18 -57.53 -14.37
CA GLU A 138 -44.73 -58.67 -13.60
C GLU A 138 -46.25 -58.64 -13.51
N TYR A 139 -46.86 -57.45 -13.37
CA TYR A 139 -48.31 -57.31 -13.39
C TYR A 139 -48.90 -57.72 -14.75
N ASN A 140 -48.29 -57.27 -15.85
CA ASN A 140 -48.71 -57.66 -17.21
C ASN A 140 -48.57 -59.18 -17.42
N ARG A 141 -47.47 -59.76 -16.97
CA ARG A 141 -47.24 -61.21 -17.06
C ARG A 141 -48.26 -62.01 -16.27
N LEU A 142 -48.55 -61.60 -15.03
CA LEU A 142 -49.55 -62.26 -14.19
C LEU A 142 -50.96 -62.11 -14.79
N ALA A 143 -51.28 -60.94 -15.36
CA ALA A 143 -52.53 -60.73 -16.08
C ALA A 143 -52.65 -61.65 -17.31
N ASP A 144 -51.58 -61.80 -18.09
CA ASP A 144 -51.52 -62.75 -19.22
C ASP A 144 -51.71 -64.20 -18.76
N GLU A 145 -51.06 -64.61 -17.65
CA GLU A 145 -51.25 -65.93 -17.06
C GLU A 145 -52.70 -66.13 -16.58
N TYR A 146 -53.30 -65.18 -15.88
CA TYR A 146 -54.72 -65.23 -15.48
C TYR A 146 -55.64 -65.35 -16.69
N ASN A 147 -55.44 -64.53 -17.72
CA ASN A 147 -56.21 -64.58 -18.96
C ASN A 147 -56.06 -65.93 -19.68
N SER A 148 -54.87 -66.53 -19.62
CA SER A 148 -54.59 -67.85 -20.22
C SER A 148 -55.28 -68.99 -19.46
N LEU A 149 -55.29 -68.94 -18.13
CA LEU A 149 -55.96 -69.90 -17.25
C LEU A 149 -57.49 -69.80 -17.35
N GLU A 150 -58.03 -68.58 -17.47
CA GLU A 150 -59.47 -68.35 -17.70
C GLU A 150 -59.92 -68.92 -19.07
N ARG A 151 -59.07 -68.79 -20.10
CA ARG A 151 -59.30 -69.43 -21.41
C ARG A 151 -59.23 -70.97 -21.33
N GLN A 152 -58.35 -71.52 -20.49
CA GLN A 152 -58.27 -72.96 -20.27
C GLN A 152 -59.49 -73.50 -19.50
N GLY A 153 -59.92 -72.82 -18.42
CA GLY A 153 -61.11 -73.19 -17.66
C GLY A 153 -62.41 -73.10 -18.47
N SER A 154 -62.53 -72.11 -19.36
CA SER A 154 -63.67 -72.02 -20.30
C SER A 154 -63.63 -73.05 -21.45
N SER A 155 -62.46 -73.62 -21.75
CA SER A 155 -62.30 -74.71 -22.72
C SER A 155 -62.59 -76.10 -22.12
N GLU A 156 -62.33 -76.29 -20.82
CA GLU A 156 -62.69 -77.52 -20.09
C GLU A 156 -64.19 -77.59 -19.79
N SER A 157 -64.88 -76.48 -19.54
CA SER A 157 -66.34 -76.48 -19.36
C SER A 157 -67.15 -76.75 -20.64
N LYS A 158 -66.52 -76.75 -21.83
CA LYS A 158 -67.15 -77.10 -23.12
C LYS A 158 -66.89 -78.55 -23.56
N LYS A 159 -66.04 -79.31 -22.86
CA LYS A 159 -65.78 -80.73 -23.14
C LYS A 159 -66.57 -81.69 -22.24
N THR A 160 -67.32 -81.18 -21.26
CA THR A 160 -68.17 -81.94 -20.33
C THR A 160 -69.68 -81.78 -20.60
N SER A 161 -70.08 -81.45 -21.84
CA SER A 161 -71.46 -81.63 -22.34
C SER A 161 -71.46 -82.32 -23.69
#